data_AF-T1BLX3-F1
#
_entry.id   AF-T1BLX3-F1
#
_cell.length_a   1.000
_cell.length_b   1.000
_cell.length_c   1.000
_cell.angle_alpha   90.00
_cell.angle_beta   90.00
_cell.angle_gamma   90.00
#
_symmetry.space_group_name_H-M   'P 1'
#
loop_
_entity.id
_entity.type
_entity.pdbx_description
1 polymer ?
#
loop_
_entity_poly.entity_id
_entity_poly.type
_entity_poly.pdbx_seq_one_letter_code
_entity_poly.pdbx_strand_id
1 'polypeptide(L)'
;MPARVRVRTSSSKAKHQYLTFIGEEACGYLAQYFEQRAAQGEALVPESSVAHPRFSEKQFVRALNISARVRRLFKSAGLADASGRTPRPYVLRQYFLNRCLEAQSRSGIPDRFVEYWAGHRGDVTAQYYTTGLPHLPDSLVEEMRAAYRKCEPFLSTAPNSGRSASNAEAYRVLLSAWYTDEEIAKIDLDDTAAVIEALRRGRRRAPR
;
A
#
# COMPACT_ATOMS: atom_id res chain seq x y z
N MET A 1 -14.09 -4.99 -8.91
CA MET A 1 -12.88 -5.18 -9.76
C MET A 1 -11.87 -4.08 -9.45
N PRO A 2 -10.55 -4.36 -9.39
CA PRO A 2 -9.55 -3.34 -9.11
C PRO A 2 -9.56 -2.20 -10.14
N ALA A 3 -9.62 -0.96 -9.68
CA ALA A 3 -9.66 0.22 -10.54
C ALA A 3 -8.25 0.68 -10.94
N ARG A 4 -8.08 1.09 -12.19
CA ARG A 4 -6.79 1.51 -12.76
C ARG A 4 -6.41 2.92 -12.29
N VAL A 5 -5.18 3.07 -11.80
CA VAL A 5 -4.56 4.36 -11.45
C VAL A 5 -3.36 4.59 -12.36
N ARG A 6 -3.38 5.67 -13.14
CA ARG A 6 -2.27 6.07 -14.02
C ARG A 6 -1.38 7.09 -13.32
N VAL A 7 -0.09 6.79 -13.21
CA VAL A 7 0.93 7.71 -12.69
C VAL A 7 1.65 8.37 -13.85
N ARG A 8 1.47 9.68 -14.00
CA ARG A 8 2.09 10.47 -15.07
C ARG A 8 3.60 10.59 -14.86
N THR A 9 4.35 10.72 -15.95
CA THR A 9 5.82 10.93 -15.94
C THR A 9 6.25 12.07 -15.02
N SER A 10 5.51 13.18 -15.01
CA SER A 10 5.76 14.36 -14.16
C SER A 10 5.67 14.09 -12.65
N SER A 11 4.94 13.03 -12.27
CA SER A 11 4.72 12.64 -10.87
C SER A 11 5.55 11.42 -10.47
N SER A 12 6.25 10.80 -11.42
CA SER A 12 7.06 9.60 -11.20
C SER A 12 8.49 9.97 -10.81
N LYS A 13 8.98 9.42 -9.68
CA LYS A 13 10.38 9.58 -9.26
C LYS A 13 11.35 9.03 -10.31
N ALA A 14 10.95 7.96 -10.99
CA ALA A 14 11.75 7.30 -12.01
C ALA A 14 11.57 7.90 -13.41
N LYS A 15 10.88 9.05 -13.52
CA LYS A 15 10.65 9.82 -14.76
C LYS A 15 10.09 8.98 -15.92
N HIS A 16 9.22 8.02 -15.63
CA HIS A 16 8.44 7.28 -16.63
C HIS A 16 6.99 7.14 -16.17
N GLN A 17 6.09 6.98 -17.14
CA GLN A 17 4.68 6.68 -16.88
C GLN A 17 4.53 5.21 -16.51
N TYR A 18 3.68 4.92 -15.53
CA TYR A 18 3.26 3.56 -15.22
C TYR A 18 1.81 3.58 -14.73
N LEU A 19 1.23 2.39 -14.62
CA LEU A 19 -0.06 2.21 -13.96
C LEU A 19 0.07 1.29 -12.74
N THR A 20 -0.88 1.46 -11.83
CA THR A 20 -1.13 0.55 -10.72
C THR A 20 -2.64 0.39 -10.58
N PHE A 21 -3.09 -0.34 -9.58
CA PHE A 21 -4.50 -0.52 -9.29
C PHE A 21 -4.80 -0.19 -7.83
N ILE A 22 -6.08 0.04 -7.55
CA ILE A 22 -6.63 0.12 -6.20
C ILE A 22 -7.71 -0.96 -6.05
N GLY A 23 -7.75 -1.58 -4.88
CA GLY A 23 -8.74 -2.61 -4.56
C GLY A 23 -10.14 -2.02 -4.35
N GLU A 24 -11.12 -2.91 -4.24
CA GLU A 24 -12.53 -2.63 -3.99
C GLU A 24 -12.74 -1.84 -2.69
N GLU A 25 -12.04 -2.19 -1.62
CA GLU A 25 -12.10 -1.44 -0.36
C GLU A 25 -11.70 0.04 -0.57
N ALA A 26 -10.61 0.29 -1.29
CA ALA A 26 -10.17 1.64 -1.60
C ALA A 26 -11.16 2.37 -2.52
N CYS A 27 -11.74 1.67 -3.50
CA CYS A 27 -12.79 2.22 -4.35
C CYS A 27 -14.02 2.63 -3.53
N GLY A 28 -14.42 1.81 -2.54
CA GLY A 28 -15.52 2.11 -1.63
C GLY A 28 -15.27 3.38 -0.82
N TYR A 29 -14.08 3.55 -0.23
CA TYR A 29 -13.72 4.78 0.48
C TYR A 29 -13.71 6.01 -0.44
N LEU A 30 -13.25 5.86 -1.69
CA LEU A 30 -13.26 6.96 -2.65
C LEU A 30 -14.68 7.34 -3.08
N ALA A 31 -15.55 6.36 -3.32
CA ALA A 31 -16.95 6.61 -3.65
C ALA A 31 -17.65 7.39 -2.54
N GLN A 32 -17.55 6.93 -1.28
CA GLN A 32 -18.11 7.63 -0.12
C GLN A 32 -17.55 9.05 0.03
N TYR A 33 -16.26 9.23 -0.23
CA TYR A 33 -15.64 10.55 -0.19
C TYR A 33 -16.15 11.49 -1.28
N PHE A 34 -16.39 10.99 -2.49
CA PHE A 34 -16.97 11.77 -3.58
C PHE A 34 -18.45 12.08 -3.34
N GLU A 35 -19.22 11.14 -2.84
CA GLU A 35 -20.62 11.35 -2.42
C GLU A 35 -20.72 12.45 -1.35
N GLN A 36 -19.84 12.41 -0.34
CA GLN A 36 -19.78 13.45 0.68
C GLN A 36 -19.52 14.84 0.07
N ARG A 37 -18.62 14.94 -0.92
CA ARG A 37 -18.30 16.21 -1.60
C ARG A 37 -19.46 16.71 -2.45
N ALA A 38 -20.09 15.82 -3.22
CA ALA A 38 -21.27 16.14 -3.99
C ALA A 38 -22.43 16.62 -3.09
N ALA A 39 -22.64 15.96 -1.96
CA ALA A 39 -23.63 16.37 -0.96
C ALA A 39 -23.33 17.75 -0.31
N GLN A 40 -22.07 18.17 -0.31
CA GLN A 40 -21.65 19.52 0.11
C GLN A 40 -21.79 20.58 -0.99
N GLY A 41 -22.37 20.21 -2.14
CA GLY A 41 -22.62 21.10 -3.27
C GLY A 41 -21.46 21.19 -4.28
N GLU A 42 -20.44 20.35 -4.15
CA GLU A 42 -19.35 20.32 -5.14
C GLU A 42 -19.78 19.60 -6.42
N ALA A 43 -19.70 20.30 -7.57
CA ALA A 43 -19.90 19.70 -8.88
C ALA A 43 -18.67 18.90 -9.31
N LEU A 44 -18.70 17.58 -9.07
CA LEU A 44 -17.61 16.69 -9.47
C LEU A 44 -17.58 16.47 -10.99
N VAL A 45 -16.42 16.71 -11.60
CA VAL A 45 -16.13 16.48 -13.02
C VAL A 45 -14.97 15.50 -13.16
N PRO A 46 -14.71 14.93 -14.36
CA PRO A 46 -13.59 13.99 -14.55
C PRO A 46 -12.21 14.53 -14.13
N GLU A 47 -12.02 15.84 -14.19
CA GLU A 47 -10.79 16.55 -13.81
C GLU A 47 -10.72 16.92 -12.32
N SER A 48 -11.79 16.66 -11.55
CA SER A 48 -11.83 16.92 -10.12
C SER A 48 -10.73 16.13 -9.40
N SER A 49 -10.03 16.80 -8.48
CA SER A 49 -8.96 16.14 -7.75
C SER A 49 -9.51 15.10 -6.77
N VAL A 50 -8.84 13.96 -6.65
CA VAL A 50 -9.16 12.95 -5.64
C VAL A 50 -8.88 13.47 -4.23
N ALA A 51 -7.83 14.26 -4.04
CA ALA A 51 -7.51 14.89 -2.78
C ALA A 51 -7.64 16.41 -2.92
N HIS A 52 -8.81 16.95 -2.56
CA HIS A 52 -9.13 18.36 -2.67
C HIS A 52 -8.90 19.12 -1.35
N PRO A 53 -8.20 20.27 -1.34
CA PRO A 53 -8.05 21.11 -0.15
C PRO A 53 -9.38 21.77 0.24
N ARG A 54 -9.80 21.64 1.50
CA ARG A 54 -11.06 22.27 1.99
C ARG A 54 -11.01 23.79 2.13
N PHE A 55 -9.83 24.35 2.38
CA PHE A 55 -9.65 25.76 2.75
C PHE A 55 -8.69 26.49 1.80
N SER A 56 -8.52 25.99 0.58
CA SER A 56 -7.62 26.60 -0.39
C SER A 56 -8.15 26.35 -1.79
N GLU A 57 -8.05 27.36 -2.65
CA GLU A 57 -8.44 27.30 -4.07
C GLU A 57 -7.52 26.43 -4.93
N LYS A 58 -6.50 25.80 -4.33
CA LYS A 58 -5.58 24.92 -5.06
C LYS A 58 -6.31 23.66 -5.48
N GLN A 59 -6.10 23.22 -6.71
CA GLN A 59 -6.68 21.97 -7.21
C GLN A 59 -6.22 20.75 -6.39
N PHE A 60 -4.95 20.67 -6.00
CA PHE A 60 -4.38 19.51 -5.31
C PHE A 60 -3.84 19.83 -3.92
N VAL A 61 -4.05 18.90 -2.97
CA VAL A 61 -3.37 18.93 -1.68
C VAL A 61 -1.87 18.70 -1.86
N ARG A 62 -1.05 19.51 -1.18
CA ARG A 62 0.42 19.38 -1.19
C ARG A 62 0.86 18.08 -0.50
N ALA A 63 1.93 17.46 -1.00
CA ALA A 63 2.52 16.25 -0.41
C ALA A 63 2.88 16.39 1.08
N LEU A 64 3.31 17.59 1.51
CA LEU A 64 3.58 17.89 2.92
C LEU A 64 2.33 17.78 3.79
N ASN A 65 1.18 18.24 3.28
CA ASN A 65 -0.10 18.19 4.00
C ASN A 65 -0.63 16.76 4.10
N ILE A 66 -0.52 15.99 3.01
CA ILE A 66 -0.82 14.55 3.03
C ILE A 66 0.06 13.84 4.05
N SER A 67 1.36 14.09 4.02
CA SER A 67 2.33 13.49 4.96
C SER A 67 2.00 13.83 6.41
N ALA A 68 1.64 15.09 6.70
CA ALA A 68 1.24 15.52 8.02
C ALA A 68 -0.05 14.82 8.49
N ARG A 69 -1.05 14.68 7.60
CA ARG A 69 -2.31 13.99 7.91
C ARG A 69 -2.08 12.50 8.20
N VAL A 70 -1.28 11.82 7.37
CA VAL A 70 -0.91 10.40 7.59
C VAL A 70 -0.19 10.21 8.93
N ARG A 71 0.76 11.08 9.28
CA ARG A 71 1.44 11.01 10.59
C ARG A 71 0.50 11.20 11.78
N ARG A 72 -0.51 12.07 11.65
CA ARG A 72 -1.54 12.21 12.70
C ARG A 72 -2.36 10.93 12.86
N LEU A 73 -2.72 10.27 11.75
CA LEU A 73 -3.42 8.98 11.76
C LEU A 73 -2.57 7.88 12.41
N PHE A 74 -1.27 7.82 12.10
CA PHE A 74 -0.34 6.91 12.77
C PHE A 74 -0.27 7.16 14.27
N LYS A 75 -0.22 8.42 14.69
CA LYS A 75 -0.23 8.76 16.12
C LYS A 75 -1.52 8.31 16.80
N SER A 76 -2.69 8.60 16.22
CA SER A 76 -3.98 8.16 16.78
C SER A 76 -4.14 6.64 16.79
N ALA A 77 -3.48 5.93 15.86
CA ALA A 77 -3.47 4.47 15.82
C ALA A 77 -2.41 3.83 16.75
N GLY A 78 -1.72 4.60 17.61
CA GLY A 78 -0.71 4.05 18.53
C GLY A 78 0.59 3.60 17.84
N LEU A 79 0.88 4.12 16.64
CA LEU A 79 2.11 3.83 15.92
C LEU A 79 3.24 4.82 16.24
N ALA A 80 3.05 5.70 17.22
CA ALA A 80 4.14 6.53 17.74
C ALA A 80 5.06 5.73 18.65
N ASP A 81 6.36 6.02 18.62
CA ASP A 81 7.33 5.50 19.59
C ASP A 81 7.25 6.23 20.94
N ALA A 82 8.06 5.82 21.91
CA ALA A 82 8.12 6.44 23.23
C ALA A 82 8.51 7.93 23.20
N SER A 83 9.18 8.39 22.13
CA SER A 83 9.52 9.79 21.90
C SER A 83 8.44 10.57 21.14
N GLY A 84 7.31 9.94 20.85
CA GLY A 84 6.20 10.54 20.11
C GLY A 84 6.43 10.64 18.60
N ARG A 85 7.50 10.03 18.06
CA ARG A 85 7.79 10.02 16.61
C ARG A 85 6.98 8.93 15.92
N THR A 86 6.49 9.22 14.72
CA THR A 86 5.70 8.29 13.91
C THR A 86 6.49 7.83 12.69
N PRO A 87 6.19 6.63 12.15
CA PRO A 87 6.73 6.17 10.88
C PRO A 87 6.51 7.20 9.77
N ARG A 88 7.44 7.24 8.82
CA ARG A 88 7.27 8.06 7.61
C ARG A 88 6.18 7.42 6.74
N PRO A 89 5.36 8.21 6.00
CA PRO A 89 4.32 7.66 5.12
C PRO A 89 4.80 6.60 4.13
N TYR A 90 6.10 6.62 3.77
CA TYR A 90 6.75 5.61 2.95
C TYR A 90 6.55 4.16 3.45
N VAL A 91 6.33 3.95 4.76
CA VAL A 91 6.06 2.62 5.32
C VAL A 91 4.83 1.95 4.69
N LEU A 92 3.83 2.72 4.23
CA LEU A 92 2.64 2.19 3.56
C LEU A 92 3.00 1.53 2.22
N ARG A 93 3.99 2.08 1.51
CA ARG A 93 4.51 1.47 0.29
C ARG A 93 5.28 0.18 0.60
N GLN A 94 6.06 0.15 1.67
CA GLN A 94 6.75 -1.07 2.11
C GLN A 94 5.74 -2.16 2.50
N TYR A 95 4.68 -1.79 3.22
CA TYR A 95 3.58 -2.69 3.55
C TYR A 95 2.95 -3.29 2.29
N PHE A 96 2.60 -2.45 1.30
CA PHE A 96 2.07 -2.90 0.01
C PHE A 96 3.00 -3.92 -0.66
N LEU A 97 4.29 -3.60 -0.80
CA LEU A 97 5.27 -4.50 -1.43
C LEU A 97 5.40 -5.83 -0.69
N ASN A 98 5.46 -5.80 0.64
CA ASN A 98 5.55 -7.00 1.45
C ASN A 98 4.31 -7.90 1.33
N ARG A 99 3.11 -7.30 1.20
CA ARG A 99 1.87 -8.05 0.98
C ARG A 99 1.74 -8.58 -0.44
N CYS A 100 2.24 -7.85 -1.43
CA CYS A 100 2.36 -8.38 -2.78
C CYS A 100 3.36 -9.54 -2.84
N LEU A 101 4.50 -9.48 -2.14
CA LEU A 101 5.45 -10.59 -2.04
C LEU A 101 4.80 -11.85 -1.46
N GLU A 102 3.95 -11.68 -0.45
CA GLU A 102 3.18 -12.80 0.09
C GLU A 102 2.18 -13.37 -0.93
N ALA A 103 1.46 -12.49 -1.64
CA ALA A 103 0.57 -12.88 -2.71
C ALA A 103 1.31 -13.60 -3.84
N GLN A 104 2.53 -13.19 -4.19
CA GLN A 104 3.38 -13.87 -5.18
C GLN A 104 3.61 -15.33 -4.79
N SER A 105 4.03 -15.55 -3.54
CA SER A 105 4.29 -16.89 -3.01
C SER A 105 3.06 -17.78 -2.96
N ARG A 106 1.87 -17.24 -2.63
CA ARG A 106 0.64 -18.03 -2.47
C ARG A 106 -0.23 -18.13 -3.73
N SER A 107 -0.13 -17.16 -4.65
CA SER A 107 -1.08 -16.98 -5.75
C SER A 107 -0.41 -16.85 -7.14
N GLY A 108 0.90 -17.04 -7.22
CA GLY A 108 1.65 -17.06 -8.49
C GLY A 108 1.67 -15.71 -9.20
N ILE A 109 1.81 -14.62 -8.44
CA ILE A 109 1.89 -13.27 -9.02
C ILE A 109 3.28 -13.08 -9.64
N PRO A 110 3.38 -12.64 -10.90
CA PRO A 110 4.67 -12.35 -11.51
C PRO A 110 5.38 -11.19 -10.79
N ASP A 111 6.68 -11.35 -10.50
CA ASP A 111 7.46 -10.32 -9.80
C ASP A 111 7.50 -8.99 -10.55
N ARG A 112 7.73 -9.08 -11.87
CA ARG A 112 7.68 -7.96 -12.81
C ARG A 112 6.40 -7.11 -12.71
N PHE A 113 5.26 -7.69 -12.35
CA PHE A 113 4.02 -6.93 -12.19
C PHE A 113 4.05 -6.08 -10.92
N VAL A 114 4.57 -6.63 -9.82
CA VAL A 114 4.70 -5.92 -8.54
C VAL A 114 5.72 -4.79 -8.66
N GLU A 115 6.88 -5.05 -9.29
CA GLU A 115 7.87 -4.02 -9.59
C GLU A 115 7.28 -2.89 -10.45
N TYR A 116 6.50 -3.25 -11.47
CA TYR A 116 5.83 -2.30 -12.35
C TYR A 116 4.78 -1.46 -11.59
N TRP A 117 3.94 -2.06 -10.75
CA TRP A 117 2.98 -1.32 -9.91
C TRP A 117 3.66 -0.41 -8.89
N ALA A 118 4.88 -0.77 -8.47
CA ALA A 118 5.72 0.07 -7.66
C ALA A 118 6.30 1.25 -8.46
N GLY A 119 6.24 1.25 -9.79
CA GLY A 119 6.89 2.25 -10.64
C GLY A 119 8.40 2.12 -10.66
N HIS A 120 8.92 0.90 -10.48
CA HIS A 120 10.30 0.60 -10.79
C HIS A 120 10.47 0.54 -12.31
N ARG A 121 11.63 0.99 -12.81
CA ARG A 121 11.91 0.93 -14.25
C ARG A 121 11.98 -0.51 -14.78
N GLY A 122 12.24 -1.47 -13.89
CA GLY A 122 12.55 -2.84 -14.25
C GLY A 122 13.95 -2.96 -14.85
N ASP A 123 14.23 -4.12 -15.43
CA ASP A 123 15.45 -4.42 -16.16
C ASP A 123 15.41 -3.91 -17.61
N VAL A 124 16.39 -4.29 -18.42
CA VAL A 124 16.43 -3.96 -19.85
C VAL A 124 15.21 -4.51 -20.59
N THR A 125 14.65 -5.65 -20.18
CA THR A 125 13.48 -6.25 -20.83
C THR A 125 12.21 -5.44 -20.60
N ALA A 126 12.07 -4.81 -19.43
CA ALA A 126 10.95 -3.93 -19.11
C ALA A 126 10.82 -2.74 -20.08
N GLN A 127 11.92 -2.31 -20.70
CA GLN A 127 11.89 -1.26 -21.73
C GLN A 127 11.13 -1.69 -22.99
N TYR A 128 11.09 -2.99 -23.29
CA TYR A 128 10.46 -3.51 -24.51
C TYR A 128 9.00 -3.94 -24.28
N TYR A 129 8.64 -4.32 -23.05
CA TYR A 129 7.33 -4.92 -22.77
C TYR A 129 6.48 -4.17 -21.74
N THR A 130 7.05 -3.23 -20.98
CA THR A 130 6.31 -2.48 -19.95
C THR A 130 6.65 -0.99 -19.87
N THR A 131 7.63 -0.60 -19.04
CA THR A 131 7.93 0.80 -18.67
C THR A 131 8.50 1.64 -19.82
N GLY A 132 9.04 1.00 -20.86
CA GLY A 132 9.49 1.69 -22.07
C GLY A 132 8.43 1.80 -23.17
N LEU A 133 7.25 1.20 -23.00
CA LEU A 133 6.16 1.33 -23.96
C LEU A 133 5.36 2.62 -23.73
N PRO A 134 5.07 3.41 -24.78
CA PRO A 134 4.17 4.58 -24.67
C PRO A 134 2.77 4.19 -24.19
N HIS A 135 2.31 3.02 -24.64
CA HIS A 135 1.01 2.42 -24.33
C HIS A 135 1.18 0.92 -24.09
N LEU A 136 0.66 0.42 -22.97
CA LEU A 136 0.57 -1.02 -22.74
C LEU A 136 -0.61 -1.60 -23.53
N PRO A 137 -0.48 -2.80 -24.13
CA PRO A 137 -1.61 -3.52 -24.70
C PRO A 137 -2.70 -3.76 -23.64
N ASP A 138 -3.97 -3.58 -24.01
CA ASP A 138 -5.09 -3.73 -23.07
C ASP A 138 -5.16 -5.15 -22.46
N SER A 139 -4.80 -6.18 -23.24
CA SER A 139 -4.71 -7.56 -22.75
C SER A 139 -3.73 -7.69 -21.57
N LEU A 140 -2.55 -7.08 -21.67
CA LEU A 140 -1.56 -7.08 -20.59
C LEU A 140 -2.07 -6.28 -19.37
N VAL A 141 -2.80 -5.18 -19.60
CA VAL A 141 -3.41 -4.41 -18.51
C VAL A 141 -4.46 -5.26 -17.77
N GLU A 142 -5.25 -6.06 -18.48
CA GLU A 142 -6.22 -6.98 -17.89
C GLU A 142 -5.54 -8.14 -17.14
N GLU A 143 -4.45 -8.69 -17.67
CA GLU A 143 -3.62 -9.68 -16.96
C GLU A 143 -3.08 -9.10 -15.65
N MET A 144 -2.53 -7.88 -15.68
CA MET A 144 -2.07 -7.19 -14.48
C MET A 144 -3.23 -6.93 -13.51
N ARG A 145 -4.43 -6.58 -13.99
CA ARG A 145 -5.61 -6.37 -13.12
C ARG A 145 -6.05 -7.67 -12.46
N ALA A 146 -6.05 -8.78 -13.19
CA ALA A 146 -6.37 -10.10 -12.66
C ALA A 146 -5.35 -10.55 -11.62
N ALA A 147 -4.06 -10.29 -11.86
CA ALA A 147 -3.01 -10.53 -10.89
C ALA A 147 -3.16 -9.65 -9.64
N TYR A 148 -3.46 -8.37 -9.79
CA TYR A 148 -3.68 -7.47 -8.66
C TYR A 148 -4.87 -7.93 -7.79
N ARG A 149 -5.96 -8.43 -8.40
CA ARG A 149 -7.11 -8.98 -7.66
C ARG A 149 -6.71 -10.12 -6.72
N LYS A 150 -5.77 -10.96 -7.11
CA LYS A 150 -5.24 -12.03 -6.25
C LYS A 150 -4.41 -11.51 -5.07
N CYS A 151 -3.88 -10.28 -5.17
CA CYS A 151 -3.20 -9.61 -4.05
C CYS A 151 -4.18 -9.01 -3.04
N GLU A 152 -5.42 -8.76 -3.44
CA GLU A 152 -6.42 -8.04 -2.65
C GLU A 152 -6.70 -8.66 -1.27
N PRO A 153 -6.76 -10.00 -1.12
CA PRO A 153 -6.93 -10.62 0.20
C PRO A 153 -5.83 -10.27 1.21
N PHE A 154 -4.62 -9.99 0.73
CA PHE A 154 -3.46 -9.63 1.53
C PHE A 154 -3.40 -8.12 1.81
N LEU A 155 -3.96 -7.31 0.93
CA LEU A 155 -3.93 -5.86 1.00
C LEU A 155 -5.08 -5.26 1.80
N SER A 156 -6.24 -5.93 1.81
CA SER A 156 -7.44 -5.41 2.45
C SER A 156 -7.41 -5.52 3.97
N THR A 157 -8.01 -4.54 4.63
CA THR A 157 -8.27 -4.56 6.08
C THR A 157 -9.61 -5.19 6.42
N ALA A 158 -10.50 -5.34 5.43
CA ALA A 158 -11.74 -6.07 5.62
C ALA A 158 -11.45 -7.55 5.94
N PRO A 159 -12.23 -8.17 6.84
CA PRO A 159 -12.10 -9.59 7.14
C PRO A 159 -12.43 -10.39 5.89
N ASN A 160 -11.40 -10.97 5.26
CA ASN A 160 -11.58 -11.97 4.22
C ASN A 160 -11.70 -13.34 4.89
N SER A 161 -12.67 -14.14 4.45
CA SER A 161 -12.94 -15.50 4.94
C SER A 161 -11.76 -16.48 4.83
N GLY A 162 -10.70 -16.13 4.09
CA GLY A 162 -9.47 -16.91 3.97
C GLY A 162 -8.31 -16.49 4.89
N ARG A 163 -8.52 -15.53 5.79
CA ARG A 163 -7.45 -15.01 6.68
C ARG A 163 -7.32 -15.87 7.94
N SER A 164 -6.89 -17.13 7.79
CA SER A 164 -6.22 -17.80 8.90
C SER A 164 -4.85 -17.12 9.04
N ALA A 165 -4.63 -16.40 10.14
CA ALA A 165 -3.31 -15.87 10.46
C ALA A 165 -2.35 -17.04 10.51
N SER A 166 -1.58 -17.26 9.45
CA SER A 166 -0.60 -18.34 9.43
C SER A 166 0.58 -17.88 10.28
N ASN A 167 1.18 -18.80 11.05
CA ASN A 167 2.38 -18.53 11.85
C ASN A 167 3.50 -17.84 11.06
N ALA A 168 3.54 -18.01 9.73
CA ALA A 168 4.49 -17.33 8.86
C ALA A 168 4.29 -15.79 8.77
N GLU A 169 3.05 -15.30 8.94
CA GLU A 169 2.75 -13.86 8.96
C GLU A 169 3.22 -13.23 10.26
N ALA A 170 2.92 -13.85 11.41
CA ALA A 170 3.43 -13.43 12.71
C ALA A 170 4.96 -13.45 12.74
N TYR A 171 5.58 -14.51 12.23
CA TYR A 171 7.03 -14.67 12.12
C TYR A 171 7.70 -13.52 11.33
N ARG A 172 7.17 -13.21 10.13
CA ARG A 172 7.72 -12.15 9.26
C ARG A 172 7.55 -10.76 9.86
N VAL A 173 6.44 -10.52 10.55
CA VAL A 173 6.18 -9.24 11.24
C VAL A 173 7.17 -9.06 12.40
N LEU A 174 7.46 -10.12 13.16
CA LEU A 174 8.47 -10.09 14.22
C LEU A 174 9.89 -9.89 13.69
N LEU A 175 10.27 -10.54 12.59
CA LEU A 175 11.54 -10.28 11.90
C LEU A 175 11.68 -8.80 11.49
N SER A 176 10.62 -8.20 10.95
CA SER A 176 10.62 -6.77 10.58
C SER A 176 10.74 -5.82 11.78
N ALA A 177 10.51 -6.34 12.99
CA ALA A 177 10.69 -5.66 14.27
C ALA A 177 12.02 -6.03 14.97
N TRP A 178 12.97 -6.61 14.21
CA TRP A 178 14.34 -6.94 14.67
C TRP A 178 14.42 -8.04 15.73
N TYR A 179 13.48 -8.98 15.71
CA TYR A 179 13.63 -10.23 16.47
C TYR A 179 14.54 -11.20 15.71
N THR A 180 15.37 -11.96 16.44
CA THR A 180 16.10 -13.10 15.86
C THR A 180 15.22 -14.35 15.84
N ASP A 181 15.55 -15.33 15.00
CA ASP A 181 14.80 -16.58 14.89
C ASP A 181 14.67 -17.31 16.24
N GLU A 182 15.71 -17.25 17.07
CA GLU A 182 15.75 -17.81 18.43
C GLU A 182 14.81 -17.11 19.42
N GLU A 183 14.51 -15.83 19.20
CA GLU A 183 13.59 -15.06 20.02
C GLU A 183 12.15 -15.22 19.55
N ILE A 184 11.94 -15.36 18.24
CA ILE A 184 10.64 -15.66 17.66
C ILE A 184 10.17 -17.05 18.10
N ALA A 185 11.09 -18.02 18.19
CA ALA A 185 10.80 -19.37 18.68
C ALA A 185 10.24 -19.41 20.13
N LYS A 186 10.37 -18.31 20.89
CA LYS A 186 9.87 -18.19 22.27
C LYS A 186 8.50 -17.51 22.36
N ILE A 187 7.93 -17.09 21.22
CA ILE A 187 6.64 -16.40 21.13
C ILE A 187 5.63 -17.38 20.55
N ASP A 188 4.48 -17.52 21.20
CA ASP A 188 3.34 -18.23 20.62
C ASP A 188 2.81 -17.43 19.42
N LEU A 189 3.01 -17.95 18.22
CA LEU A 189 2.66 -17.29 16.97
C LEU A 189 1.18 -17.48 16.60
N ASP A 190 0.53 -18.48 17.19
CA ASP A 190 -0.90 -18.74 17.01
C ASP A 190 -1.74 -17.83 17.94
N ASP A 191 -1.15 -17.35 19.04
CA ASP A 191 -1.75 -16.33 19.90
C ASP A 191 -1.47 -14.89 19.40
N THR A 192 -2.51 -14.26 18.86
CA THR A 192 -2.43 -12.88 18.37
C THR A 192 -2.08 -11.87 19.47
N ALA A 193 -2.46 -12.12 20.73
CA ALA A 193 -2.13 -11.23 21.85
C ALA A 193 -0.64 -11.29 22.19
N ALA A 194 -0.04 -12.49 22.17
CA ALA A 194 1.39 -12.70 22.35
C ALA A 194 2.23 -12.02 21.25
N VAL A 195 1.80 -12.13 19.99
CA VAL A 195 2.47 -11.46 18.86
C VAL A 195 2.41 -9.93 18.98
N ILE A 196 1.24 -9.37 19.36
CA ILE A 196 1.09 -7.92 19.57
C ILE A 196 1.98 -7.43 20.72
N GLU A 197 2.04 -8.17 21.82
CA GLU A 197 2.86 -7.83 22.98
C GLU A 197 4.36 -7.89 22.64
N ALA A 198 4.79 -8.89 21.87
CA ALA A 198 6.15 -8.96 21.34
C ALA A 198 6.46 -7.75 20.43
N LEU A 199 5.57 -7.38 19.52
CA LEU A 199 5.80 -6.22 18.65
C LEU A 199 5.91 -4.90 19.42
N ARG A 200 5.18 -4.76 20.54
CA ARG A 200 5.31 -3.60 21.44
C ARG A 200 6.69 -3.56 22.11
N ARG A 201 7.26 -4.72 22.47
CA ARG A 201 8.59 -4.84 23.08
C ARG A 201 9.73 -4.63 22.06
N GLY A 202 9.61 -5.20 20.86
CA GLY A 202 10.61 -5.09 19.78
C GLY A 202 10.86 -3.66 19.28
N ARG A 203 9.86 -2.77 19.35
CA ARG A 203 10.03 -1.33 19.02
C ARG A 203 11.10 -0.62 19.86
N ARG A 204 11.54 -1.19 20.99
CA ARG A 204 12.64 -0.65 21.82
C ARG A 204 14.04 -1.05 21.32
N ARG A 205 14.14 -2.00 20.39
CA ARG A 205 15.41 -2.58 19.90
C ARG A 205 15.88 -2.02 18.57
N ALA A 206 15.06 -1.23 17.87
CA ALA A 206 15.48 -0.60 16.62
C ALA A 206 16.66 0.36 16.87
N PRO A 207 17.78 0.27 16.12
CA PRO A 207 18.88 1.22 16.24
C PRO A 207 18.38 2.65 15.94
N ARG A 208 18.91 3.63 16.69
CA ARG A 208 18.54 5.05 16.58
C ARG A 208 18.90 5.67 15.24
#